data_AF-A0A7L2Q551-F1
#
_entry.id   AF-A0A7L2Q551-F1
#
_cell.length_a   1.000
_cell.length_b   1.000
_cell.length_c   1.000
_cell.angle_alpha   90.00
_cell.angle_beta   90.00
_cell.angle_gamma   90.00
#
_symmetry.space_group_name_H-M   'P 1'
#
loop_
_entity.id
_entity.type
_entity.pdbx_description
1 polymer ?
#
loop_
_entity_poly.entity_id
_entity_poly.type
_entity_poly.pdbx_seq_one_letter_code
_entity_poly.pdbx_strand_id
1 'polypeptide(L)'
;AEALAWVGHFPPGSLYGHLCQLLAMALGDRDPLATAGLLAESLGVTVRHQLLAIVHARARKKRKAAATRGDISDQLQGLSLDSQDSQNSQDSRNSQN
;
A
#
# COMPACT_ATOMS: atom_id res chain seq x y z
N ALA A 1 20.23 18.07 -6.13
CA ALA A 1 19.55 16.77 -5.92
C ALA A 1 18.29 16.89 -5.06
N GLU A 2 18.23 17.78 -4.06
CA GLU A 2 17.08 17.87 -3.12
C GLU A 2 15.77 18.36 -3.74
N ALA A 3 15.81 19.24 -4.75
CA ALA A 3 14.59 19.77 -5.40
C ALA A 3 13.67 18.68 -6.00
N LEU A 4 14.25 17.56 -6.47
CA LEU A 4 13.48 16.42 -7.01
C LEU A 4 12.65 15.71 -5.92
N ALA A 5 13.17 15.63 -4.70
CA ALA A 5 12.50 14.96 -3.59
C ALA A 5 11.20 15.68 -3.18
N TRP A 6 11.20 17.02 -3.26
CA TRP A 6 10.03 17.84 -2.94
C TRP A 6 8.94 17.76 -4.02
N VAL A 7 9.35 17.71 -5.28
CA VAL A 7 8.44 17.57 -6.43
C VAL A 7 7.70 16.22 -6.39
N GLY A 8 8.32 15.18 -5.83
CA GLY A 8 7.70 13.85 -5.67
C GLY A 8 6.55 13.78 -4.67
N HIS A 9 6.38 14.74 -3.75
CA HIS A 9 5.51 14.54 -2.59
C HIS A 9 4.02 14.79 -2.88
N PHE A 10 3.61 15.87 -3.55
CA PHE A 10 2.24 16.04 -4.09
C PHE A 10 2.02 17.40 -4.78
N PRO A 11 2.12 17.52 -6.11
CA PRO A 11 1.46 18.63 -6.81
C PRO A 11 0.18 18.11 -7.48
N PRO A 12 -0.92 18.90 -7.54
CA PRO A 12 -1.95 18.68 -8.56
C PRO A 12 -1.25 18.60 -9.91
N GLY A 13 -1.60 17.63 -10.77
CA GLY A 13 -0.72 17.26 -11.89
C GLY A 13 -0.22 18.42 -12.76
N SER A 14 -1.05 19.43 -12.98
CA SER A 14 -0.63 20.65 -13.67
C SER A 14 0.59 21.32 -13.02
N LEU A 15 0.70 21.39 -11.68
CA LEU A 15 1.81 22.02 -10.98
C LEU A 15 3.11 21.21 -11.11
N TYR A 16 3.05 19.87 -11.10
CA TYR A 16 4.24 19.02 -11.25
C TYR A 16 4.92 19.27 -12.61
N GLY A 17 4.12 19.35 -13.67
CA GLY A 17 4.63 19.64 -15.02
C GLY A 17 5.37 20.97 -15.10
N HIS A 18 4.79 22.03 -14.53
CA HIS A 18 5.43 23.35 -14.51
C HIS A 18 6.72 23.37 -13.68
N LEU A 19 6.77 22.65 -12.55
CA LEU A 19 7.98 22.56 -11.73
C LEU A 19 9.11 21.82 -12.48
N CYS A 20 8.79 20.73 -13.16
CA CYS A 20 9.76 20.01 -13.99
C CYS A 20 10.30 20.89 -15.13
N GLN A 21 9.44 21.66 -15.80
CA GLN A 21 9.86 22.60 -16.84
C GLN A 21 10.75 23.72 -16.30
N LEU A 22 10.40 24.31 -15.15
CA LEU A 22 11.21 25.34 -14.50
C LEU A 22 12.60 24.81 -14.11
N LEU A 23 12.65 23.60 -13.55
CA LEU A 23 13.91 22.94 -13.21
C LEU A 23 14.74 22.60 -14.46
N ALA A 24 14.11 22.16 -15.54
CA ALA A 24 14.78 21.89 -16.81
C ALA A 24 15.41 23.17 -17.40
N MET A 25 14.67 24.29 -17.34
CA MET A 25 15.17 25.61 -17.75
C MET A 25 16.34 26.08 -16.87
N ALA A 26 16.30 25.80 -15.57
CA ALA A 26 17.36 26.19 -14.64
C ALA A 26 18.64 25.32 -14.79
N LEU A 27 18.50 24.05 -15.17
CA LEU A 27 19.63 23.17 -15.48
C LEU A 27 20.26 23.50 -16.84
N GLY A 28 19.42 23.65 -17.86
CA GLY A 28 19.84 23.94 -19.23
C GLY A 28 20.91 22.96 -19.74
N ASP A 29 21.89 23.50 -20.45
CA ASP A 29 22.99 22.72 -21.07
C ASP A 29 24.02 22.20 -20.07
N ARG A 30 23.94 22.59 -18.79
CA ARG A 30 24.88 22.12 -17.77
C ARG A 30 24.69 20.63 -17.46
N ASP A 31 23.48 20.12 -17.66
CA ASP A 31 23.15 18.70 -17.54
C ASP A 31 22.02 18.34 -18.53
N PRO A 32 22.35 18.05 -19.79
CA PRO A 32 21.35 17.81 -20.84
C PRO A 32 20.55 16.52 -20.59
N LEU A 33 21.12 15.53 -19.90
CA LEU A 33 20.46 14.28 -19.60
C LEU A 33 19.37 14.48 -18.53
N ALA A 34 19.70 15.19 -17.45
CA ALA A 34 18.71 15.53 -16.43
C ALA A 34 17.63 16.50 -16.95
N THR A 35 18.01 17.45 -17.80
CA THR A 35 17.06 18.35 -18.50
C THR A 35 16.07 17.57 -19.37
N ALA A 36 16.53 16.63 -20.20
CA ALA A 36 15.66 15.79 -21.02
C ALA A 36 14.73 14.92 -20.17
N GLY A 37 15.24 14.37 -19.06
CA GLY A 37 14.43 13.61 -18.10
C GLY A 37 13.32 14.44 -17.48
N LEU A 38 13.62 15.65 -17.01
CA LEU A 38 12.65 16.59 -16.47
C LEU A 38 11.59 17.01 -17.49
N LEU A 39 11.96 17.24 -18.75
CA LEU A 39 11.00 17.55 -19.82
C LEU A 39 10.08 16.36 -20.10
N ALA A 40 10.62 15.14 -20.18
CA ALA A 40 9.82 13.93 -20.34
C ALA A 40 8.86 13.71 -19.16
N GLU A 41 9.32 13.93 -17.93
CA GLU A 41 8.51 13.92 -16.71
C GLU A 41 7.37 14.94 -16.78
N SER A 42 7.64 16.15 -17.29
CA SER A 42 6.62 17.21 -17.42
C SER A 42 5.49 16.86 -18.38
N LEU A 43 5.79 16.07 -19.42
CA LEU A 43 4.81 15.58 -20.39
C LEU A 43 4.09 14.31 -19.90
N GLY A 44 4.76 13.49 -19.09
CA GLY A 44 4.24 12.23 -18.53
C GLY A 44 3.28 12.40 -17.34
N VAL A 45 3.06 13.63 -16.88
CA VAL A 45 2.20 13.98 -15.74
C VAL A 45 0.81 13.33 -15.82
N THR A 46 0.14 13.42 -16.98
CA THR A 46 -1.22 12.92 -17.14
C THR A 46 -1.30 11.40 -16.98
N VAL A 47 -0.34 10.68 -17.57
CA VAL A 47 -0.26 9.21 -17.49
C VAL A 47 0.03 8.77 -16.06
N ARG A 48 0.94 9.47 -15.36
CA ARG A 48 1.23 9.22 -13.95
C ARG A 48 0.00 9.41 -13.07
N HIS A 49 -0.77 10.49 -13.29
CA HIS A 49 -2.00 10.76 -12.55
C HIS A 49 -3.05 9.67 -12.75
N GLN A 50 -3.26 9.24 -14.00
CA GLN A 50 -4.19 8.16 -14.31
C GLN A 50 -3.76 6.85 -13.65
N LEU A 51 -2.47 6.50 -13.72
CA LEU A 51 -1.95 5.28 -13.11
C LEU A 51 -2.12 5.30 -11.58
N LEU A 52 -1.77 6.42 -10.92
CA LEU A 52 -1.93 6.57 -9.47
C LEU A 52 -3.41 6.49 -9.05
N ALA A 53 -4.32 7.11 -9.81
CA ALA A 53 -5.75 7.00 -9.56
C ALA A 53 -6.25 5.55 -9.66
N ILE A 54 -5.80 4.81 -10.68
CA ILE A 54 -6.11 3.38 -10.86
C ILE A 54 -5.59 2.56 -9.67
N VAL A 55 -4.34 2.76 -9.27
CA VAL A 55 -3.72 2.06 -8.13
C VAL A 55 -4.47 2.37 -6.83
N HIS A 56 -4.78 3.63 -6.58
CA HIS A 56 -5.52 4.04 -5.39
C HIS A 56 -6.93 3.44 -5.34
N ALA A 57 -7.64 3.44 -6.47
CA ALA A 57 -8.94 2.79 -6.60
C ALA A 57 -8.87 1.28 -6.33
N ARG A 58 -7.87 0.59 -6.88
CA ARG A 58 -7.62 -0.84 -6.64
C ARG A 58 -7.31 -1.13 -5.18
N ALA A 59 -6.43 -0.35 -4.56
CA ALA A 59 -6.08 -0.49 -3.15
C ALA A 59 -7.28 -0.25 -2.24
N ARG A 60 -8.10 0.77 -2.52
CA ARG A 60 -9.37 1.03 -1.81
C ARG A 60 -10.35 -0.13 -1.97
N LYS A 61 -10.51 -0.67 -3.19
CA LYS A 61 -11.41 -1.81 -3.44
C LYS A 61 -10.96 -3.05 -2.66
N LYS A 62 -9.67 -3.36 -2.65
CA LYS A 62 -9.10 -4.48 -1.87
C LYS A 62 -9.29 -4.27 -0.36
N ARG A 63 -9.03 -3.07 0.17
CA ARG A 63 -9.28 -2.73 1.59
C ARG A 63 -10.75 -2.87 1.97
N LYS A 64 -11.67 -2.38 1.13
CA LYS A 64 -13.12 -2.55 1.37
C LYS A 64 -13.51 -4.02 1.35
N ALA A 65 -13.00 -4.80 0.39
CA ALA A 65 -13.27 -6.24 0.32
C ALA A 65 -12.74 -7.00 1.55
N ALA A 66 -11.57 -6.63 2.05
CA ALA A 66 -11.01 -7.17 3.29
C ALA A 66 -11.87 -6.78 4.50
N ALA A 67 -12.30 -5.52 4.61
CA ALA A 67 -13.17 -5.05 5.69
C ALA A 67 -14.56 -5.70 5.67
N THR A 68 -15.13 -6.00 4.51
CA THR A 68 -16.42 -6.70 4.40
C THR A 68 -16.33 -8.21 4.65
N ARG A 69 -15.14 -8.80 4.62
CA ARG A 69 -14.94 -10.24 4.88
C ARG A 69 -15.03 -10.58 6.37
N GLY A 70 -15.09 -9.58 7.26
CA GLY A 70 -14.89 -9.75 8.70
C GLY A 70 -13.41 -10.01 8.99
N ASP A 71 -12.94 -9.59 10.17
CA ASP A 71 -11.56 -9.86 10.57
C ASP A 71 -11.31 -11.37 10.46
N ILE A 72 -10.26 -11.75 9.74
CA ILE A 72 -9.90 -13.17 9.57
C ILE A 72 -9.61 -13.79 10.95
N SER A 73 -9.17 -12.96 11.90
CA SER A 73 -9.04 -13.31 13.31
C SER A 73 -10.36 -13.78 13.92
N ASP A 74 -11.47 -13.07 13.71
CA ASP A 74 -12.78 -13.44 14.26
C ASP A 74 -13.31 -14.75 13.64
N GLN A 75 -13.11 -14.94 12.33
CA GLN A 75 -13.49 -16.20 11.66
C GLN A 75 -12.67 -17.39 12.15
N LEU A 76 -11.38 -17.19 12.46
CA LEU A 76 -10.52 -18.26 13.00
C LEU A 76 -10.81 -18.55 14.47
N GLN A 77 -11.21 -17.54 15.25
CA GLN A 77 -11.59 -17.71 16.65
C GLN A 77 -12.84 -18.61 16.79
N GLY A 78 -13.79 -18.51 15.86
CA GLY A 78 -14.96 -19.40 15.79
C GLY A 78 -14.65 -20.86 15.43
N LEU A 79 -13.42 -21.16 14.99
CA LEU A 79 -12.97 -22.52 14.62
C LEU A 79 -12.06 -23.15 15.70
N SER A 80 -11.85 -22.48 16.84
CA SER A 80 -11.04 -23.03 17.94
C SER A 80 -11.78 -24.15 18.65
N LEU A 81 -11.29 -25.39 18.54
CA LEU A 81 -11.79 -26.54 19.29
C LEU A 81 -11.23 -26.48 20.72
N ASP A 82 -12.09 -26.17 21.69
CA ASP A 82 -11.72 -26.26 23.11
C ASP A 82 -11.44 -27.72 23.45
N SER A 83 -10.15 -28.04 23.64
CA SER A 83 -9.70 -29.39 23.96
C SER A 83 -9.82 -29.61 25.47
N GLN A 84 -11.05 -29.59 25.98
CA GLN A 84 -11.38 -30.01 27.33
C GLN A 84 -12.38 -31.17 27.27
N ASP A 85 -11.88 -32.36 26.97
CA ASP A 85 -12.56 -33.61 27.33
C ASP A 85 -11.56 -34.77 27.35
N SER A 86 -10.49 -34.59 28.11
CA SER A 86 -9.56 -35.66 28.44
C SER A 86 -9.07 -35.49 29.87
N GLN A 87 -9.98 -35.66 30.84
CA GLN A 87 -9.67 -36.03 32.24
C GLN A 87 -10.96 -36.06 33.08
N ASN A 88 -11.82 -37.06 32.86
CA ASN A 88 -12.71 -37.48 33.96
C ASN A 88 -13.13 -38.94 33.81
N SER A 89 -13.08 -39.67 34.93
CA SER A 89 -13.56 -41.05 35.13
C SER A 89 -12.65 -42.20 34.67
N GLN A 90 -11.46 -42.29 35.27
CA GLN A 90 -10.92 -43.57 35.71
C GLN A 90 -10.50 -43.45 37.18
N ASP A 91 -11.49 -43.43 38.07
CA ASP A 91 -11.23 -43.76 39.47
C ASP A 91 -12.39 -44.61 40.00
N SER A 92 -12.08 -45.59 40.84
CA SER A 92 -12.98 -46.62 41.40
C SER A 92 -13.17 -47.94 40.62
N ARG A 93 -12.06 -48.64 40.37
CA ARG A 93 -12.01 -50.11 40.52
C ARG A 93 -10.78 -50.48 41.34
N ASN A 94 -10.86 -50.40 42.68
CA ASN A 94 -10.18 -51.36 43.57
C ASN A 94 -10.57 -51.08 45.03
N SER A 95 -11.38 -51.94 45.64
CA SER A 95 -11.12 -52.44 46.99
C SER A 95 -12.07 -53.58 47.31
N GLN A 96 -11.59 -54.81 47.10
CA GLN A 96 -12.04 -55.98 47.84
C GLN A 96 -11.53 -55.86 49.29
N ASN A 97 -12.43 -55.81 50.27
CA ASN A 97 -12.43 -56.65 51.47
C ASN A 97 -13.74 -56.44 52.25
#